data_AF-A0A6C0HJ33-F1
#
_entry.id   AF-A0A6C0HJ33-F1
#
_cell.length_a   1.000
_cell.length_b   1.000
_cell.length_c   1.000
_cell.angle_alpha   90.00
_cell.angle_beta   90.00
_cell.angle_gamma   90.00
#
_symmetry.space_group_name_H-M   'P 1'
#
loop_
_entity.id
_entity.type
_entity.pdbx_description
1 polymer ?
#
loop_
_entity_poly.entity_id
_entity_poly.type
_entity_poly.pdbx_seq_one_letter_code
_entity_poly.pdbx_strand_id
1 'polypeptide(L)'
;MMSSDSLFKNNYPSTEYSDGQISQVSASVINGGNTTGKSIVIDDPKKKKENPVRYYVKFSFVITYILLLTTATITFIEAMRTQNPFVRHVLNLETCISVVAGYFYSVFVSQIENFSNKGVEIDWADISKTRYIDWSITTPMMLLALCLVLAQNAKKSVTLGVIGSIVLLNYAMLYIGYAGENNMMNKGQSQIFGFIPFIIMFSIIFLQYVKSSGSTANYVLYSVYLLVWSMYGIVFMLGEEYKNITMNILDFTAKCFIGLALWAYYTKIIKV
;
A
#
# COMPACT_ATOMS: atom_id res chain seq x y z
N MET A 1 -18.32 -12.16 -74.59
CA MET A 1 -17.75 -10.81 -74.43
C MET A 1 -16.94 -10.81 -73.14
N MET A 2 -15.64 -10.49 -73.25
CA MET A 2 -14.55 -10.28 -72.27
C MET A 2 -14.94 -10.29 -70.77
N SER A 3 -14.39 -11.17 -69.92
CA SER A 3 -13.01 -11.25 -69.36
C SER A 3 -12.73 -10.25 -68.24
N SER A 4 -12.53 -10.79 -67.02
CA SER A 4 -11.39 -10.54 -66.13
C SER A 4 -11.62 -11.31 -64.82
N ASP A 5 -11.39 -12.62 -64.80
CA ASP A 5 -10.30 -13.22 -64.01
C ASP A 5 -9.24 -12.23 -63.55
N SER A 6 -9.16 -12.00 -62.23
CA SER A 6 -7.92 -12.02 -61.45
C SER A 6 -8.17 -11.36 -60.10
N LEU A 7 -8.36 -12.18 -59.06
CA LEU A 7 -8.00 -11.96 -57.66
C LEU A 7 -8.54 -13.20 -56.95
N PHE A 8 -7.74 -13.84 -56.09
CA PHE A 8 -8.03 -15.13 -55.42
C PHE A 8 -7.65 -16.40 -56.20
N LYS A 9 -6.36 -16.53 -56.51
CA LYS A 9 -5.57 -17.78 -56.62
C LYS A 9 -4.11 -17.30 -56.76
N ASN A 10 -3.08 -17.77 -56.08
CA ASN A 10 -2.82 -18.96 -55.29
C ASN A 10 -1.66 -18.63 -54.33
N ASN A 11 -1.43 -19.52 -53.36
CA ASN A 11 -0.13 -20.14 -53.06
C ASN A 11 0.05 -20.31 -51.54
N TYR A 12 -0.57 -21.38 -51.03
CA TYR A 12 -0.06 -22.06 -49.84
C TYR A 12 1.17 -22.87 -50.25
N PRO A 13 2.33 -22.70 -49.61
CA PRO A 13 3.37 -23.72 -49.61
C PRO A 13 3.04 -24.75 -48.53
N SER A 14 2.89 -25.99 -48.97
CA SER A 14 2.93 -27.20 -48.15
C SER A 14 4.38 -27.49 -47.74
N THR A 15 4.63 -27.59 -46.44
CA THR A 15 5.85 -28.23 -45.90
C THR A 15 5.51 -29.02 -44.63
N GLU A 16 5.48 -30.34 -44.84
CA GLU A 16 5.85 -31.47 -43.98
C GLU A 16 6.06 -31.21 -42.47
N TYR A 17 5.33 -31.96 -41.65
CA TYR A 17 5.67 -32.22 -40.25
C TYR A 17 6.90 -33.12 -40.20
N SER A 18 8.04 -32.57 -39.79
CA SER A 18 9.20 -33.33 -39.31
C SER A 18 9.27 -33.17 -37.79
N ASP A 19 9.25 -34.29 -37.08
CA ASP A 19 9.64 -34.38 -35.67
C ASP A 19 11.06 -33.81 -35.51
N GLY A 20 11.23 -32.81 -34.64
CA GLY A 20 12.50 -32.10 -34.48
C GLY A 20 12.53 -31.19 -33.25
N GLN A 21 13.12 -31.73 -32.18
CA GLN A 21 13.81 -31.08 -31.05
C GLN A 21 13.36 -29.68 -30.58
N ILE A 22 12.94 -29.64 -29.30
CA ILE A 22 12.76 -28.45 -28.47
C ILE A 22 14.07 -27.65 -28.42
N SER A 23 14.14 -26.54 -29.15
CA SER A 23 15.21 -25.54 -29.05
C SER A 23 14.71 -24.30 -28.31
N GLN A 24 15.53 -23.81 -27.38
CA GLN A 24 15.24 -22.70 -26.48
C GLN A 24 15.01 -21.40 -27.26
N VAL A 25 13.83 -20.79 -27.11
CA VAL A 25 13.57 -19.45 -27.64
C VAL A 25 14.26 -18.43 -26.73
N SER A 26 15.40 -17.93 -27.20
CA SER A 26 16.07 -16.72 -26.72
C SER A 26 15.16 -15.51 -26.95
N ALA A 27 14.91 -14.73 -25.89
CA ALA A 27 14.16 -13.49 -25.97
C ALA A 27 14.82 -12.50 -26.94
N SER A 28 14.09 -12.10 -27.98
CA SER A 28 14.48 -11.03 -28.90
C SER A 28 14.41 -9.69 -28.19
N VAL A 29 15.57 -9.04 -28.05
CA VAL A 29 15.70 -7.67 -27.55
C VAL A 29 15.15 -6.70 -28.59
N ILE A 30 14.06 -6.00 -28.25
CA ILE A 30 13.66 -4.79 -28.97
C ILE A 30 14.53 -3.65 -28.43
N ASN A 31 15.52 -3.23 -29.21
CA ASN A 31 16.32 -2.04 -28.93
C ASN A 31 15.48 -0.78 -29.22
N GLY A 32 14.83 -0.26 -28.18
CA GLY A 32 14.26 1.09 -28.15
C GLY A 32 15.15 2.02 -27.34
N GLY A 33 15.85 2.93 -28.02
CA GLY A 33 16.64 3.98 -27.37
C GLY A 33 15.76 4.97 -26.61
N ASN A 34 15.87 4.97 -25.27
CA ASN A 34 15.89 6.16 -24.41
C ASN A 34 16.09 5.73 -22.95
N THR A 35 17.26 6.02 -22.38
CA THR A 35 17.66 5.70 -21.01
C THR A 35 17.11 6.71 -20.00
N THR A 36 15.78 6.75 -19.84
CA THR A 36 15.11 7.45 -18.71
C THR A 36 13.91 6.69 -18.17
N GLY A 37 13.60 5.50 -18.68
CA GLY A 37 12.64 4.60 -18.06
C GLY A 37 13.28 3.85 -16.90
N LYS A 38 12.96 4.21 -15.65
CA LYS A 38 13.13 3.29 -14.51
C LYS A 38 12.25 2.08 -14.76
N SER A 39 12.79 1.04 -15.40
CA SER A 39 12.09 -0.24 -15.54
C SER A 39 11.94 -0.85 -14.16
N ILE A 40 10.71 -1.09 -13.72
CA ILE A 40 10.42 -1.90 -12.54
C ILE A 40 10.83 -3.33 -12.90
N VAL A 41 12.09 -3.68 -12.67
CA VAL A 41 12.61 -5.02 -12.98
C VAL A 41 12.15 -5.95 -11.87
N ILE A 42 11.10 -6.74 -12.14
CA ILE A 42 10.88 -7.99 -11.42
C ILE A 42 12.05 -8.90 -11.80
N ASP A 43 12.91 -9.19 -10.84
CA ASP A 43 14.17 -9.91 -11.05
C ASP A 43 13.98 -11.27 -11.77
N ASP A 44 14.97 -11.65 -12.59
CA ASP A 44 15.02 -12.93 -13.33
C ASP A 44 14.70 -14.13 -12.41
N PRO A 45 13.86 -15.10 -12.83
CA PRO A 45 13.59 -16.33 -12.08
C PRO A 45 14.85 -17.10 -11.61
N LYS A 46 16.03 -16.86 -12.21
CA LYS A 46 17.31 -17.37 -11.70
C LYS A 46 17.71 -16.80 -10.34
N LYS A 47 17.50 -15.50 -10.09
CA LYS A 47 17.79 -14.85 -8.78
C LYS A 47 16.91 -15.38 -7.65
N LYS A 48 15.70 -15.86 -7.95
CA LYS A 48 14.82 -16.54 -6.98
C LYS A 48 15.49 -17.80 -6.40
N LYS A 49 16.34 -18.49 -7.17
CA LYS A 49 17.06 -19.69 -6.70
C LYS A 49 18.30 -19.36 -5.87
N GLU A 50 18.92 -18.19 -6.07
CA GLU A 50 20.11 -17.77 -5.31
C GLU A 50 19.76 -17.15 -3.96
N ASN A 51 18.74 -16.29 -3.89
CA ASN A 51 18.24 -15.73 -2.64
C ASN A 51 16.72 -15.49 -2.69
N PRO A 52 15.91 -16.51 -2.35
CA PRO A 52 14.45 -16.43 -2.48
C PRO A 52 13.84 -15.35 -1.59
N VAL A 53 14.38 -15.10 -0.39
CA VAL A 53 13.78 -14.14 0.55
C VAL A 53 13.92 -12.70 0.06
N ARG A 54 15.10 -12.32 -0.46
CA ARG A 54 15.32 -10.99 -1.07
C ARG A 54 14.35 -10.72 -2.23
N TYR A 55 14.07 -11.74 -3.05
CA TYR A 55 13.10 -11.65 -4.13
C TYR A 55 11.69 -11.33 -3.61
N TYR A 56 11.21 -12.06 -2.60
CA TYR A 56 9.87 -11.83 -2.04
C TYR A 56 9.74 -10.48 -1.33
N VAL A 57 10.80 -10.00 -0.68
CA VAL A 57 10.82 -8.65 -0.09
C VAL A 57 10.63 -7.60 -1.19
N LYS A 58 11.48 -7.58 -2.22
CA LYS A 58 11.38 -6.59 -3.31
C LYS A 58 10.03 -6.68 -4.02
N PHE A 59 9.56 -7.90 -4.30
CA PHE A 59 8.26 -8.13 -4.91
C PHE A 59 7.12 -7.54 -4.08
N SER A 60 7.14 -7.72 -2.75
CA SER A 60 6.11 -7.15 -1.87
C SER A 60 6.08 -5.62 -1.92
N PHE A 61 7.24 -4.95 -1.97
CA PHE A 61 7.29 -3.48 -2.12
C PHE A 61 6.73 -3.03 -3.47
N VAL A 62 7.10 -3.71 -4.56
CA VAL A 62 6.63 -3.36 -5.91
C VAL A 62 5.12 -3.55 -6.05
N ILE A 63 4.57 -4.64 -5.53
CA ILE A 63 3.12 -4.87 -5.60
C ILE A 63 2.36 -3.84 -4.76
N THR A 64 2.79 -3.58 -3.52
CA THR A 64 2.14 -2.56 -2.69
C THR A 64 2.24 -1.17 -3.34
N TYR A 65 3.36 -0.83 -3.98
CA TYR A 65 3.51 0.41 -4.74
C TYR A 65 2.44 0.55 -5.83
N ILE A 66 2.26 -0.47 -6.67
CA ILE A 66 1.27 -0.46 -7.76
C ILE A 66 -0.16 -0.33 -7.21
N LEU A 67 -0.47 -1.03 -6.11
CA LEU A 67 -1.78 -0.98 -5.48
C LEU A 67 -2.08 0.40 -4.87
N LEU A 68 -1.09 1.07 -4.31
CA LEU A 68 -1.22 2.44 -3.80
C LEU A 68 -1.51 3.44 -4.93
N LEU A 69 -0.79 3.36 -6.05
CA LEU A 69 -1.07 4.21 -7.22
C LEU A 69 -2.47 3.94 -7.80
N THR A 70 -2.88 2.68 -7.83
CA THR A 70 -4.22 2.28 -8.28
C THR A 70 -5.30 2.87 -7.36
N THR A 71 -5.10 2.76 -6.04
CA THR A 71 -6.03 3.32 -5.03
C THR A 71 -6.11 4.84 -5.12
N ALA A 72 -4.96 5.52 -5.25
CA ALA A 72 -4.91 6.97 -5.45
C ALA A 72 -5.72 7.39 -6.67
N THR A 73 -5.55 6.68 -7.79
CA THR A 73 -6.24 6.97 -9.04
C THR A 73 -7.76 6.80 -8.90
N ILE A 74 -8.22 5.68 -8.34
CA ILE A 74 -9.65 5.40 -8.17
C ILE A 74 -10.31 6.41 -7.23
N THR A 75 -9.71 6.64 -6.06
CA THR A 75 -10.25 7.58 -5.06
C THR A 75 -10.27 9.01 -5.59
N PHE A 76 -9.25 9.42 -6.34
CA PHE A 76 -9.16 10.75 -6.94
C PHE A 76 -10.26 10.98 -7.99
N ILE A 77 -10.45 10.02 -8.89
CA ILE A 77 -11.50 10.08 -9.92
C ILE A 77 -12.87 10.23 -9.25
N GLU A 78 -13.15 9.43 -8.22
CA GLU A 78 -14.44 9.52 -7.54
C GLU A 78 -14.60 10.82 -6.74
N ALA A 79 -13.54 11.31 -6.09
CA ALA A 79 -13.59 12.60 -5.39
C ALA A 79 -13.95 13.75 -6.35
N MET A 80 -13.42 13.73 -7.57
CA MET A 80 -13.74 14.71 -8.62
C MET A 80 -15.19 14.60 -9.11
N ARG A 81 -15.77 13.40 -9.12
CA ARG A 81 -17.09 13.12 -9.72
C ARG A 81 -18.24 13.24 -8.73
N THR A 82 -18.03 12.87 -7.48
CA THR A 82 -19.08 12.83 -6.46
C THR A 82 -19.63 14.23 -6.19
N GLN A 83 -20.95 14.36 -6.10
CA GLN A 83 -21.62 15.61 -5.76
C GLN A 83 -21.76 15.82 -4.24
N ASN A 84 -21.49 14.79 -3.44
CA ASN A 84 -21.57 14.87 -1.99
C ASN A 84 -20.26 15.46 -1.43
N PRO A 85 -20.28 16.66 -0.82
CA PRO A 85 -19.07 17.30 -0.31
C PRO A 85 -18.34 16.48 0.76
N PHE A 86 -19.09 15.80 1.63
CA PHE A 86 -18.50 14.95 2.67
C PHE A 86 -17.74 13.78 2.07
N VAL A 87 -18.35 13.06 1.12
CA VAL A 87 -17.70 11.94 0.41
C VAL A 87 -16.46 12.44 -0.34
N ARG A 88 -16.55 13.60 -1.00
CA ARG A 88 -15.41 14.23 -1.67
C ARG A 88 -14.24 14.47 -0.74
N HIS A 89 -14.48 15.03 0.45
CA HIS A 89 -13.42 15.29 1.42
C HIS A 89 -12.78 14.01 1.96
N VAL A 90 -13.58 12.98 2.25
CA VAL A 90 -13.06 11.67 2.67
C VAL A 90 -12.19 11.06 1.58
N LEU A 91 -12.67 11.01 0.33
CA LEU A 91 -11.91 10.41 -0.77
C LEU A 91 -10.67 11.23 -1.14
N ASN A 92 -10.70 12.57 -1.02
CA ASN A 92 -9.50 13.40 -1.16
C ASN A 92 -8.42 13.04 -0.12
N LEU A 93 -8.81 12.78 1.15
CA LEU A 93 -7.86 12.31 2.16
C LEU A 93 -7.27 10.94 1.79
N GLU A 94 -8.10 9.99 1.37
CA GLU A 94 -7.64 8.66 0.92
C GLU A 94 -6.71 8.74 -0.29
N THR A 95 -6.99 9.66 -1.23
CA THR A 95 -6.08 9.97 -2.34
C THR A 95 -4.74 10.49 -1.82
N CYS A 96 -4.73 11.50 -0.94
CA CYS A 96 -3.49 12.05 -0.38
C CYS A 96 -2.67 10.99 0.36
N ILE A 97 -3.32 10.16 1.18
CA ILE A 97 -2.69 9.02 1.87
C ILE A 97 -2.02 8.09 0.87
N SER A 98 -2.76 7.69 -0.18
CA SER A 98 -2.28 6.75 -1.19
C SER A 98 -1.14 7.32 -2.05
N VAL A 99 -1.19 8.61 -2.38
CA VAL A 99 -0.14 9.30 -3.14
C VAL A 99 1.14 9.41 -2.31
N VAL A 100 1.05 9.84 -1.05
CA VAL A 100 2.21 9.97 -0.16
C VAL A 100 2.85 8.59 0.07
N ALA A 101 2.04 7.58 0.41
CA ALA A 101 2.55 6.23 0.58
C ALA A 101 3.13 5.69 -0.73
N GLY A 102 2.48 5.92 -1.88
CA GLY A 102 3.01 5.54 -3.19
C GLY A 102 4.38 6.15 -3.46
N TYR A 103 4.58 7.43 -3.11
CA TYR A 103 5.89 8.09 -3.17
C TYR A 103 6.93 7.35 -2.31
N PHE A 104 6.66 7.10 -1.03
CA PHE A 104 7.61 6.38 -0.16
C PHE A 104 7.88 4.96 -0.62
N TYR A 105 6.88 4.28 -1.20
CA TYR A 105 7.09 2.97 -1.81
C TYR A 105 8.01 3.01 -3.03
N SER A 106 7.96 4.07 -3.83
CA SER A 106 8.95 4.29 -4.88
C SER A 106 10.36 4.52 -4.31
N VAL A 107 10.48 5.17 -3.15
CA VAL A 107 11.75 5.36 -2.43
C VAL A 107 12.29 4.03 -1.91
N PHE A 108 11.46 3.19 -1.28
CA PHE A 108 11.87 1.85 -0.81
C PHE A 108 12.38 0.98 -1.95
N VAL A 109 11.66 0.94 -3.08
CA VAL A 109 12.10 0.19 -4.26
C VAL A 109 13.45 0.71 -4.73
N SER A 110 13.63 2.02 -4.80
CA SER A 110 14.91 2.63 -5.18
C SER A 110 16.05 2.30 -4.20
N GLN A 111 15.79 2.30 -2.89
CA GLN A 111 16.77 1.89 -1.87
C GLN A 111 17.19 0.43 -2.09
N ILE A 112 16.22 -0.48 -2.24
CA ILE A 112 16.48 -1.91 -2.44
C ILE A 112 17.26 -2.16 -3.73
N GLU A 113 16.92 -1.47 -4.82
CA GLU A 113 17.65 -1.55 -6.10
C GLU A 113 19.07 -1.04 -5.97
N ASN A 114 19.29 0.08 -5.27
CA ASN A 114 20.61 0.63 -5.04
C ASN A 114 21.52 -0.34 -4.28
N PHE A 115 21.02 -0.99 -3.22
CA PHE A 115 21.78 -2.01 -2.50
C PHE A 115 22.07 -3.24 -3.38
N SER A 116 21.09 -3.66 -4.18
CA SER A 116 21.22 -4.79 -5.10
C SER A 116 22.26 -4.56 -6.19
N ASN A 117 22.26 -3.37 -6.80
CA ASN A 117 23.20 -3.00 -7.86
C ASN A 117 24.64 -2.85 -7.35
N LYS A 118 24.81 -2.47 -6.07
CA LYS A 118 26.12 -2.37 -5.42
C LYS A 118 26.64 -3.71 -4.88
N GLY A 119 25.83 -4.78 -4.95
CA GLY A 119 26.21 -6.09 -4.42
C GLY A 119 26.34 -6.13 -2.88
N VAL A 120 25.74 -5.16 -2.18
CA VAL A 120 25.78 -5.09 -0.71
C VAL A 120 24.47 -5.58 -0.09
N GLU A 121 24.52 -5.89 1.19
CA GLU A 121 23.34 -6.24 1.99
C GLU A 121 22.40 -5.05 2.14
N ILE A 122 21.11 -5.35 2.37
CA ILE A 122 20.07 -4.32 2.55
C ILE A 122 20.24 -3.69 3.93
N ASP A 123 20.33 -2.36 3.98
CA ASP A 123 20.26 -1.62 5.24
C ASP A 123 18.80 -1.50 5.68
N TRP A 124 18.38 -2.42 6.57
CA TRP A 124 17.03 -2.43 7.12
C TRP A 124 16.71 -1.23 8.02
N ALA A 125 17.73 -0.60 8.62
CA ALA A 125 17.52 0.60 9.43
C ALA A 125 17.16 1.78 8.54
N ASP A 126 17.77 1.91 7.35
CA ASP A 126 17.41 2.95 6.37
C ASP A 126 15.97 2.77 5.83
N ILE A 127 15.60 1.53 5.50
CA ILE A 127 14.22 1.19 5.10
C ILE A 127 13.24 1.52 6.23
N SER A 128 13.56 1.15 7.47
CA SER A 128 12.70 1.41 8.63
C SER A 128 12.53 2.91 8.88
N LYS A 129 13.62 3.70 8.87
CA LYS A 129 13.56 5.17 9.00
C LYS A 129 12.63 5.78 7.95
N THR A 130 12.78 5.38 6.70
CA THR A 130 11.96 5.86 5.58
C THR A 130 10.48 5.53 5.81
N ARG A 131 10.16 4.37 6.40
CA ARG A 131 8.80 3.98 6.76
C ARG A 131 8.20 4.80 7.91
N TYR A 132 8.99 5.13 8.93
CA TYR A 132 8.50 6.03 9.99
C TYR A 132 8.22 7.44 9.47
N ILE A 133 8.95 7.91 8.44
CA ILE A 133 8.64 9.18 7.78
C ILE A 133 7.30 9.08 7.04
N ASP A 134 7.08 8.03 6.23
CA ASP A 134 5.76 7.77 5.62
C ASP A 134 4.65 7.81 6.68
N TRP A 135 4.77 6.96 7.70
CA TRP A 135 3.75 6.85 8.74
C TRP A 135 3.49 8.17 9.47
N SER A 136 4.53 8.95 9.75
CA SER A 136 4.39 10.27 10.39
C SER A 136 3.53 11.26 9.60
N ILE A 137 3.41 11.05 8.28
CA ILE A 137 2.62 11.89 7.38
C ILE A 137 1.26 11.24 7.11
N THR A 138 1.23 9.93 6.82
CA THR A 138 0.00 9.24 6.42
C THR A 138 -0.93 8.93 7.58
N THR A 139 -0.42 8.53 8.75
CA THR A 139 -1.29 8.12 9.86
C THR A 139 -2.14 9.26 10.45
N PRO A 140 -1.69 10.52 10.56
CA PRO A 140 -2.56 11.64 10.94
C PRO A 140 -3.72 11.85 9.95
N MET A 141 -3.48 11.73 8.65
CA MET A 141 -4.53 11.84 7.63
C MET A 141 -5.52 10.68 7.71
N MET A 142 -5.01 9.45 7.92
CA MET A 142 -5.86 8.26 8.11
C MET A 142 -6.74 8.38 9.35
N LEU A 143 -6.20 8.92 10.45
CA LEU A 143 -6.96 9.15 11.68
C LEU A 143 -8.02 10.24 11.51
N LEU A 144 -7.71 11.30 10.74
CA LEU A 144 -8.70 12.31 10.37
C LEU A 144 -9.82 11.71 9.53
N ALA A 145 -9.49 10.94 8.49
CA ALA A 145 -10.48 10.28 7.64
C ALA A 145 -11.38 9.34 8.45
N LEU A 146 -10.79 8.49 9.30
CA LEU A 146 -11.52 7.62 10.23
C LEU A 146 -12.46 8.42 11.13
N CYS A 147 -11.96 9.47 11.80
CA CYS A 147 -12.77 10.28 12.71
C CYS A 147 -13.91 10.98 11.97
N LEU A 148 -13.68 11.49 10.75
CA LEU A 148 -14.73 12.12 9.94
C LEU A 148 -15.85 11.14 9.60
N VAL A 149 -15.52 9.92 9.15
CA VAL A 149 -16.50 8.89 8.82
C VAL A 149 -17.29 8.45 10.05
N LEU A 150 -16.61 8.16 11.16
CA LEU A 150 -17.29 7.73 12.38
C LEU A 150 -18.15 8.86 12.96
N ALA A 151 -17.65 10.10 12.98
CA ALA A 151 -18.37 11.26 13.51
C ALA A 151 -19.62 11.57 12.68
N GLN A 152 -19.55 11.50 11.35
CA GLN A 152 -20.69 11.70 10.46
C GLN A 152 -21.83 10.72 10.78
N ASN A 153 -21.51 9.43 10.92
CA ASN A 153 -22.49 8.41 11.28
C ASN A 153 -23.05 8.59 12.70
N ALA A 154 -22.23 9.12 13.62
CA ALA A 154 -22.63 9.46 14.99
C ALA A 154 -23.38 10.81 15.08
N LYS A 155 -23.57 11.53 13.97
CA LYS A 155 -24.12 12.91 13.93
C LYS A 155 -23.34 13.87 14.85
N LYS A 156 -22.03 13.71 14.89
CA LYS A 156 -21.09 14.56 15.65
C LYS A 156 -20.12 15.25 14.71
N SER A 157 -19.49 16.31 15.20
CA SER A 157 -18.36 16.96 14.53
C SER A 157 -17.02 16.51 15.11
N VAL A 158 -15.98 16.48 14.29
CA VAL A 158 -14.60 16.33 14.75
C VAL A 158 -14.12 17.68 15.25
N THR A 159 -13.80 17.80 16.55
CA THR A 159 -13.30 19.06 17.14
C THR A 159 -11.78 19.10 17.14
N LEU A 160 -11.21 20.30 17.07
CA LEU A 160 -9.75 20.50 17.06
C LEU A 160 -9.06 19.86 18.27
N GLY A 161 -9.66 19.98 19.46
CA GLY A 161 -9.12 19.36 20.68
C GLY A 161 -9.06 17.83 20.58
N VAL A 162 -10.11 17.19 20.08
CA VAL A 162 -10.15 15.72 19.95
C VAL A 162 -9.15 15.23 18.91
N ILE A 163 -9.14 15.80 17.69
CA ILE A 163 -8.21 15.37 16.66
C ILE A 163 -6.75 15.71 17.02
N GLY A 164 -6.51 16.86 17.66
CA GLY A 164 -5.18 17.24 18.14
C GLY A 164 -4.63 16.25 19.17
N SER A 165 -5.44 15.83 20.15
CA SER A 165 -5.03 14.78 21.11
C SER A 165 -4.77 13.44 20.43
N ILE A 166 -5.60 13.04 19.46
CA ILE A 166 -5.41 11.79 18.69
C ILE A 166 -4.09 11.83 17.91
N VAL A 167 -3.82 12.92 17.19
CA VAL A 167 -2.59 13.10 16.40
C VAL A 167 -1.35 13.14 17.30
N LEU A 168 -1.44 13.79 18.47
CA LEU A 168 -0.34 13.79 19.44
C LEU A 168 -0.03 12.38 19.97
N LEU A 169 -1.06 11.61 20.31
CA LEU A 169 -0.90 10.21 20.75
C LEU A 169 -0.33 9.34 19.62
N ASN A 170 -0.76 9.56 18.38
CA ASN A 170 -0.19 8.90 17.21
C ASN A 170 1.31 9.19 17.07
N TYR A 171 1.74 10.45 17.21
CA TYR A 171 3.18 10.77 17.15
C TYR A 171 3.96 10.19 18.33
N ALA A 172 3.39 10.17 19.54
CA ALA A 172 4.01 9.52 20.68
C ALA A 172 4.21 8.01 20.43
N MET A 173 3.19 7.33 19.90
CA MET A 173 3.26 5.92 19.50
C MET A 173 4.38 5.68 18.45
N LEU A 174 4.40 6.49 17.38
CA LEU A 174 5.40 6.37 16.32
C LEU A 174 6.81 6.65 16.82
N TYR A 175 6.99 7.67 17.66
CA TYR A 175 8.30 8.00 18.23
C TYR A 175 8.85 6.86 19.09
N ILE A 176 8.01 6.26 19.94
CA ILE A 176 8.41 5.11 20.76
C ILE A 176 8.81 3.92 19.89
N GLY A 177 8.04 3.60 18.83
CA GLY A 177 8.41 2.55 17.89
C GLY A 177 9.73 2.84 17.16
N TYR A 178 9.91 4.08 16.71
CA TYR A 178 11.13 4.54 16.04
C TYR A 178 12.36 4.43 16.95
N ALA A 179 12.22 4.78 18.23
CA ALA A 179 13.28 4.62 19.21
C ALA A 179 13.70 3.15 19.35
N GLY A 180 12.76 2.21 19.24
CA GLY A 180 13.03 0.78 19.23
C GLY A 180 13.74 0.27 17.97
N GLU A 181 13.39 0.78 16.78
CA GLU A 181 14.11 0.40 15.55
C GLU A 181 15.55 0.94 15.50
N ASN A 182 15.80 2.09 16.12
CA ASN A 182 17.12 2.73 16.12
C ASN A 182 17.96 2.39 17.37
N ASN A 183 17.59 1.35 18.11
CA ASN A 183 18.28 0.89 19.32
C ASN A 183 18.43 1.96 20.42
N MET A 184 17.61 3.03 20.39
CA MET A 184 17.54 4.02 21.47
C MET A 184 16.80 3.46 22.69
N MET A 185 15.98 2.44 22.47
CA MET A 185 15.26 1.71 23.50
C MET A 185 15.18 0.23 23.13
N ASN A 186 15.10 -0.66 24.12
CA ASN A 186 14.93 -2.09 23.86
C ASN A 186 13.64 -2.33 23.04
N LYS A 187 13.69 -3.24 22.05
CA LYS A 187 12.51 -3.54 21.19
C LYS A 187 11.28 -3.98 22.00
N GLY A 188 11.44 -4.86 22.99
CA GLY A 188 10.32 -5.30 23.83
C GLY A 188 9.71 -4.16 24.65
N GLN A 189 10.54 -3.29 25.22
CA GLN A 189 10.07 -2.08 25.91
C GLN A 189 9.35 -1.12 24.96
N SER A 190 9.89 -0.94 23.75
CA SER A 190 9.30 -0.09 22.69
C SER A 190 7.95 -0.60 22.23
N GLN A 191 7.80 -1.92 22.11
CA GLN A 191 6.51 -2.52 21.80
C GLN A 191 5.49 -2.24 22.91
N ILE A 192 5.82 -2.55 24.17
CA ILE A 192 4.91 -2.38 25.32
C ILE A 192 4.52 -0.90 25.48
N PHE A 193 5.50 0.00 25.51
CA PHE A 193 5.24 1.42 25.69
C PHE A 193 4.58 2.06 24.47
N GLY A 194 4.79 1.53 23.26
CA GLY A 194 4.11 1.99 22.05
C GLY A 194 2.61 1.65 22.07
N PHE A 195 2.23 0.52 22.68
CA PHE A 195 0.81 0.15 22.82
C PHE A 195 0.03 1.04 23.79
N ILE A 196 0.69 1.74 24.73
CA ILE A 196 0.01 2.63 25.67
C ILE A 196 -0.68 3.81 24.95
N PRO A 197 0.02 4.69 24.19
CA PRO A 197 -0.63 5.76 23.45
C PRO A 197 -1.59 5.23 22.38
N PHE A 198 -1.30 4.06 21.78
CA PHE A 198 -2.21 3.38 20.85
C PHE A 198 -3.56 3.07 21.50
N ILE A 199 -3.56 2.41 22.67
CA ILE A 199 -4.79 2.04 23.39
C ILE A 199 -5.56 3.30 23.80
N ILE A 200 -4.88 4.33 24.32
CA ILE A 200 -5.52 5.59 24.71
C ILE A 200 -6.16 6.26 23.49
N MET A 201 -5.43 6.36 22.37
CA MET A 201 -5.92 6.95 21.12
C MET A 201 -7.18 6.26 20.61
N PHE A 202 -7.15 4.92 20.51
CA PHE A 202 -8.31 4.15 20.06
C PHE A 202 -9.46 4.15 21.08
N SER A 203 -9.19 4.33 22.36
CA SER A 203 -10.23 4.51 23.39
C SER A 203 -10.96 5.85 23.24
N ILE A 204 -10.23 6.94 22.96
CA ILE A 204 -10.83 8.25 22.68
C ILE A 204 -11.75 8.17 21.46
N ILE A 205 -11.27 7.58 20.36
CA ILE A 205 -12.06 7.40 19.13
C ILE A 205 -13.33 6.59 19.42
N PHE A 206 -13.21 5.49 20.16
CA PHE A 206 -14.33 4.63 20.50
C PHE A 206 -15.40 5.35 21.31
N LEU A 207 -15.01 6.01 22.39
CA LEU A 207 -15.93 6.72 23.28
C LEU A 207 -16.61 7.89 22.56
N GLN A 208 -15.87 8.60 21.71
CA GLN A 208 -16.41 9.77 21.03
C GLN A 208 -17.34 9.41 19.88
N TYR A 209 -16.97 8.45 19.03
CA TYR A 209 -17.64 8.26 17.74
C TYR A 209 -18.26 6.88 17.53
N VAL A 210 -17.83 5.85 18.27
CA VAL A 210 -18.34 4.48 18.06
C VAL A 210 -19.47 4.19 19.05
N LYS A 211 -19.19 4.24 20.35
CA LYS A 211 -20.14 3.91 21.42
C LYS A 211 -21.42 4.73 21.34
N SER A 212 -21.29 6.02 21.01
CA SER A 212 -22.42 6.94 20.94
C SER A 212 -23.26 6.84 19.65
N SER A 213 -22.75 6.16 18.61
CA SER A 213 -23.42 6.10 17.31
C SER A 213 -24.53 5.05 17.24
N GLY A 214 -24.38 3.93 17.96
CA GLY A 214 -25.21 2.73 17.74
C GLY A 214 -25.11 2.12 16.35
N SER A 215 -24.19 2.59 15.49
CA SER A 215 -24.07 2.18 14.08
C SER A 215 -23.17 0.96 13.93
N THR A 216 -23.71 -0.15 13.40
CA THR A 216 -22.91 -1.34 13.06
C THR A 216 -21.75 -1.00 12.14
N ALA A 217 -21.93 -0.09 11.19
CA ALA A 217 -20.85 0.35 10.31
C ALA A 217 -19.69 1.02 11.08
N ASN A 218 -19.99 1.80 12.13
CA ASN A 218 -18.95 2.39 12.97
C ASN A 218 -18.18 1.33 13.76
N TYR A 219 -18.88 0.35 14.32
CA TYR A 219 -18.22 -0.76 15.02
C TYR A 219 -17.32 -1.55 14.06
N VAL A 220 -17.79 -1.90 12.88
CA VAL A 220 -17.00 -2.64 11.88
C VAL A 220 -15.77 -1.83 11.45
N LEU A 221 -15.93 -0.58 11.04
CA LEU A 221 -14.82 0.24 10.57
C LEU A 221 -13.78 0.46 11.68
N TYR A 222 -14.23 0.78 12.90
CA TYR A 222 -13.34 0.92 14.05
C TYR A 222 -12.57 -0.37 14.35
N SER A 223 -13.25 -1.52 14.37
CA SER A 223 -12.63 -2.81 14.65
C SER A 223 -11.59 -3.18 13.58
N VAL A 224 -11.85 -2.90 12.30
CA VAL A 224 -10.87 -3.12 11.23
C VAL A 224 -9.61 -2.28 11.47
N TYR A 225 -9.74 -0.98 11.74
CA TYR A 225 -8.60 -0.13 12.05
C TYR A 225 -7.84 -0.62 13.30
N LEU A 226 -8.54 -0.92 14.39
CA LEU A 226 -7.93 -1.38 15.64
C LEU A 226 -7.14 -2.68 15.43
N LEU A 227 -7.74 -3.66 14.76
CA LEU A 227 -7.11 -4.96 14.51
C LEU A 227 -5.92 -4.81 13.56
N VAL A 228 -6.09 -4.17 12.41
CA VAL A 228 -5.01 -3.99 11.43
C VAL A 228 -3.85 -3.18 12.03
N TRP A 229 -4.14 -2.09 12.75
CA TRP A 229 -3.07 -1.25 13.33
C TRP A 229 -2.36 -1.93 14.50
N SER A 230 -3.06 -2.69 15.34
CA SER A 230 -2.41 -3.46 16.41
C SER A 230 -1.43 -4.51 15.88
N MET A 231 -1.70 -5.07 14.69
CA MET A 231 -0.76 -5.99 14.04
C MET A 231 0.58 -5.35 13.70
N TYR A 232 0.66 -4.04 13.42
CA TYR A 232 1.96 -3.37 13.23
C TYR A 232 2.82 -3.47 14.50
N GLY A 233 2.21 -3.25 15.66
CA GLY A 233 2.89 -3.38 16.95
C GLY A 233 3.33 -4.83 17.23
N ILE A 234 2.57 -5.83 16.80
CA ILE A 234 2.94 -7.25 16.95
C ILE A 234 4.09 -7.63 16.01
N VAL A 235 3.98 -7.24 14.74
CA VAL A 235 4.94 -7.54 13.67
C VAL A 235 6.31 -6.88 13.90
N PHE A 236 6.35 -5.81 14.70
CA PHE A 236 7.57 -5.13 15.13
C PHE A 236 8.66 -6.06 15.69
N MET A 237 8.28 -7.19 16.31
CA MET A 237 9.21 -8.16 16.90
C MET A 237 9.73 -9.22 15.91
N LEU A 238 9.23 -9.24 14.68
CA LEU A 238 9.69 -10.19 13.67
C LEU A 238 11.08 -9.84 13.14
N GLY A 239 11.76 -10.84 12.57
CA GLY A 239 13.00 -10.61 11.80
C GLY A 239 12.76 -9.72 10.59
N GLU A 240 13.77 -8.95 10.20
CA GLU A 240 13.65 -7.80 9.28
C GLU A 240 12.95 -8.12 7.94
N GLU A 241 13.23 -9.28 7.34
CA GLU A 241 12.63 -9.69 6.07
C GLU A 241 11.11 -9.95 6.21
N TYR A 242 10.72 -10.81 7.17
CA TYR A 242 9.32 -11.12 7.44
C TYR A 242 8.57 -9.90 7.98
N LYS A 243 9.23 -9.08 8.79
CA LYS A 243 8.70 -7.80 9.28
C LYS A 243 8.32 -6.93 8.09
N ASN A 244 9.24 -6.68 7.16
CA ASN A 244 8.97 -5.79 6.02
C ASN A 244 7.91 -6.34 5.06
N ILE A 245 7.93 -7.64 4.75
CA ILE A 245 6.86 -8.26 3.94
C ILE A 245 5.50 -8.08 4.62
N THR A 246 5.42 -8.35 5.92
CA THR A 246 4.16 -8.24 6.65
C THR A 246 3.71 -6.79 6.78
N MET A 247 4.62 -5.85 7.04
CA MET A 247 4.33 -4.41 7.04
C MET A 247 3.80 -3.94 5.69
N ASN A 248 4.32 -4.48 4.57
CA ASN A 248 3.83 -4.14 3.22
C ASN A 248 2.41 -4.66 2.97
N ILE A 249 2.07 -5.85 3.49
CA ILE A 249 0.71 -6.39 3.45
C ILE A 249 -0.24 -5.56 4.33
N LEU A 250 0.22 -5.17 5.51
CA LEU A 250 -0.54 -4.31 6.42
C LEU A 250 -0.77 -2.93 5.79
N ASP A 251 0.23 -2.32 5.14
CA ASP A 251 0.07 -1.04 4.44
C ASP A 251 -0.89 -1.13 3.27
N PHE A 252 -0.82 -2.22 2.48
CA PHE A 252 -1.84 -2.51 1.48
C PHE A 252 -3.24 -2.56 2.12
N THR A 253 -3.40 -3.28 3.23
CA THR A 253 -4.71 -3.41 3.89
C THR A 253 -5.18 -2.07 4.45
N ALA A 254 -4.31 -1.35 5.16
CA ALA A 254 -4.67 -0.14 5.88
C ALA A 254 -4.86 1.08 4.96
N LYS A 255 -4.14 1.15 3.83
CA LYS A 255 -4.16 2.31 2.93
C LYS A 255 -4.90 2.04 1.61
N CYS A 256 -4.78 0.83 1.04
CA CYS A 256 -5.47 0.49 -0.20
C CYS A 256 -6.86 -0.07 0.06
N PHE A 257 -6.94 -1.17 0.82
CA PHE A 257 -8.21 -1.87 1.01
C PHE A 257 -9.25 -1.00 1.71
N ILE A 258 -8.87 -0.23 2.74
CA ILE A 258 -9.78 0.70 3.42
C ILE A 258 -10.25 1.82 2.46
N GLY A 259 -9.34 2.46 1.73
CA GLY A 259 -9.69 3.52 0.78
C GLY A 259 -10.64 3.02 -0.32
N LEU A 260 -10.38 1.83 -0.87
CA LEU A 260 -11.24 1.18 -1.85
C LEU A 260 -12.58 0.72 -1.25
N ALA A 261 -12.60 0.26 0.01
CA ALA A 261 -13.83 -0.11 0.70
C ALA A 261 -14.72 1.12 0.94
N LEU A 262 -14.16 2.25 1.34
CA LEU A 262 -14.89 3.52 1.48
C LEU A 262 -15.41 3.99 0.12
N TRP A 263 -14.59 3.91 -0.93
CA TRP A 263 -15.02 4.20 -2.30
C TRP A 263 -16.20 3.32 -2.72
N ALA A 264 -16.11 1.99 -2.56
CA ALA A 264 -17.17 1.07 -2.92
C ALA A 264 -18.45 1.32 -2.11
N TYR A 265 -18.31 1.62 -0.81
CA TYR A 265 -19.42 1.93 0.09
C TYR A 265 -20.16 3.20 -0.34
N TYR A 266 -19.45 4.31 -0.61
CA TYR A 266 -20.10 5.58 -0.96
C TYR A 266 -20.65 5.61 -2.38
N THR A 267 -20.01 4.93 -3.33
CA THR A 267 -20.50 4.83 -4.71
C THR A 267 -21.68 3.87 -4.85
N LYS A 268 -21.86 2.96 -3.88
CA LYS A 268 -22.84 1.86 -3.97
C LYS A 268 -22.65 1.01 -5.23
N ILE A 269 -21.41 0.92 -5.71
CA ILE A 269 -21.08 0.15 -6.92
C ILE A 269 -21.32 -1.35 -6.72
N ILE A 270 -21.17 -1.82 -5.48
CA ILE A 270 -21.56 -3.17 -5.06
C ILE A 270 -22.87 -3.05 -4.29
N LYS A 271 -23.92 -3.69 -4.80
CA LYS A 271 -25.20 -3.84 -4.09
C LYS A 271 -25.13 -5.12 -3.25
N VAL A 272 -25.49 -5.00 -1.97
CA VAL A 272 -25.71 -6.12 -1.04
C VAL A 272 -27.18 -6.14 -0.68
#